data_AF-A0A8H6YVA1-F1
#
_entry.id   AF-A0A8H6YVA1-F1
#
_cell.length_a   1.000
_cell.length_b   1.000
_cell.length_c   1.000
_cell.angle_alpha   90.00
_cell.angle_beta   90.00
_cell.angle_gamma   90.00
#
_symmetry.space_group_name_H-M   'P 1'
#
loop_
_entity.id
_entity.type
_entity.pdbx_description
1 polymer ?
#
loop_
_entity_poly.entity_id
_entity_poly.type
_entity_poly.pdbx_seq_one_letter_code
_entity_poly.pdbx_strand_id
1 'polypeptide(L)'
;MTTPSENPTSSNFRRVPPSPGFGDPTGAGHLDGLVSTLKPEVQERLDLLTRVADLLGIDDLAFSSYASAIIRLSAREQDSRQGLNRLILVECELQNHLATTMHEERLIESWMVRLDQDLAAKESMSVIQNRREAMLKKAKEYRTLLEAISTDTPAITFETLMAQQTANEHKMHSIKEKHAQVKAFKGLPPNLALARQQLKSARAAQMELIQLRERLLGQMAASVI
;
A
#
# COMPACT_ATOMS: atom_id res chain seq x y z
N MET A 1 -9.15 11.39 -35.57
CA MET A 1 -8.12 11.97 -36.46
C MET A 1 -6.82 11.85 -35.68
N THR A 2 -5.92 10.91 -35.91
CA THR A 2 -5.22 10.56 -37.15
C THR A 2 -4.64 9.14 -37.02
N THR A 3 -4.79 8.33 -38.07
CA THR A 3 -4.13 7.03 -38.29
C THR A 3 -2.72 7.22 -38.88
N PRO A 4 -1.84 6.23 -38.70
CA PRO A 4 -0.96 5.81 -39.80
C PRO A 4 -0.96 4.28 -39.93
N SER A 5 -1.31 3.70 -41.09
CA SER A 5 -0.58 3.65 -42.36
C SER A 5 0.12 2.31 -42.51
N GLU A 6 -0.53 1.42 -43.27
CA GLU A 6 0.03 0.23 -43.90
C GLU A 6 1.16 0.62 -44.86
N ASN A 7 2.24 -0.17 -44.94
CA ASN A 7 2.46 -1.08 -46.08
C ASN A 7 3.83 -1.80 -46.06
N PRO A 8 3.94 -2.94 -46.77
CA PRO A 8 4.93 -3.98 -46.54
C PRO A 8 6.14 -3.90 -47.46
N THR A 9 7.30 -4.31 -46.94
CA THR A 9 8.54 -4.44 -47.70
C THR A 9 8.60 -5.78 -48.43
N SER A 10 8.55 -5.71 -49.76
CA SER A 10 8.91 -6.79 -50.67
C SER A 10 10.42 -6.80 -50.95
N SER A 11 10.91 -7.97 -51.38
CA SER A 11 12.10 -8.19 -52.24
C SER A 11 13.46 -8.42 -51.57
N ASN A 12 13.89 -9.69 -51.52
CA ASN A 12 15.00 -10.19 -52.36
C ASN A 12 15.34 -11.64 -51.99
N PHE A 13 14.59 -12.61 -52.56
CA PHE A 13 15.01 -14.01 -52.56
C PHE A 13 15.86 -14.29 -53.80
N ARG A 14 17.13 -14.59 -53.55
CA ARG A 14 18.12 -15.01 -54.55
C ARG A 14 17.77 -16.42 -55.03
N ARG A 15 17.45 -16.56 -56.32
CA ARG A 15 17.30 -17.88 -56.97
C ARG A 15 18.63 -18.61 -56.97
N VAL A 16 18.67 -19.79 -56.35
CA VAL A 16 19.71 -20.81 -56.53
C VAL A 16 19.19 -21.78 -57.60
N PRO A 17 20.00 -22.20 -58.59
CA PRO A 17 19.58 -23.12 -59.63
C PRO A 17 19.33 -24.54 -59.08
N PRO A 18 18.47 -25.33 -59.75
CA PRO A 18 18.21 -26.70 -59.35
C PRO A 18 19.38 -27.61 -59.75
N SER A 19 19.95 -28.30 -58.77
CA SER A 19 20.88 -29.41 -58.99
C SER A 19 20.12 -30.73 -59.19
N PRO A 20 20.70 -31.68 -59.94
CA PRO A 20 19.98 -32.76 -60.60
C PRO A 20 19.59 -33.89 -59.66
N GLY A 21 18.55 -34.62 -60.07
CA GLY A 21 18.00 -35.78 -59.38
C GLY A 21 19.03 -36.88 -59.08
N PHE A 22 18.92 -37.36 -57.86
CA PHE A 22 19.37 -38.64 -57.29
C PHE A 22 18.30 -38.91 -56.23
N GLY A 23 17.61 -40.04 -56.09
CA GLY A 23 17.68 -41.38 -56.62
C GLY A 23 16.79 -42.20 -55.67
N ASP A 24 16.01 -43.11 -56.22
CA ASP A 24 15.34 -44.26 -55.59
C ASP A 24 14.28 -44.07 -54.46
N PRO A 25 13.02 -44.47 -54.72
CA PRO A 25 12.00 -44.70 -53.69
C PRO A 25 12.06 -46.14 -53.18
N THR A 26 13.12 -46.53 -52.46
CA THR A 26 13.20 -47.85 -51.81
C THR A 26 14.06 -47.78 -50.55
N GLY A 27 13.58 -47.08 -49.52
CA GLY A 27 14.22 -47.01 -48.20
C GLY A 27 13.30 -47.31 -47.01
N ALA A 28 11.97 -47.28 -47.21
CA ALA A 28 11.01 -47.46 -46.12
C ALA A 28 11.06 -48.87 -45.49
N GLY A 29 11.38 -49.91 -46.26
CA GLY A 29 11.42 -51.29 -45.76
C GLY A 29 12.69 -51.69 -44.99
N HIS A 30 13.76 -50.87 -45.02
CA HIS A 30 15.03 -51.22 -44.35
C HIS A 30 15.13 -50.66 -42.92
N LEU A 31 14.37 -49.61 -42.62
CA LEU A 31 14.29 -49.03 -41.26
C LEU A 31 13.37 -49.86 -40.35
N ASP A 32 12.30 -50.44 -40.87
CA ASP A 32 11.38 -51.31 -40.11
C ASP A 32 12.06 -52.59 -39.58
N GLY A 33 13.05 -53.11 -40.32
CA GLY A 33 13.86 -54.27 -39.92
C GLY A 33 14.91 -53.95 -38.84
N LEU A 34 15.37 -52.70 -38.76
CA LEU A 34 16.30 -52.26 -37.72
C LEU A 34 15.54 -51.92 -36.42
N VAL A 35 14.38 -51.28 -36.54
CA VAL A 35 13.48 -50.96 -35.41
C VAL A 35 13.08 -52.22 -34.63
N SER A 36 12.89 -53.35 -35.30
CA SER A 36 12.57 -54.65 -34.69
C SER A 36 13.76 -55.37 -34.01
N THR A 37 14.99 -54.85 -34.15
CA THR A 37 16.19 -55.35 -33.46
C THR A 37 16.61 -54.51 -32.24
N LEU A 38 15.91 -53.41 -31.97
CA LEU A 38 16.13 -52.60 -30.78
C LEU A 38 15.49 -53.24 -29.55
N LYS A 39 16.09 -53.02 -28.38
CA LYS A 39 15.50 -53.43 -27.10
C LYS A 39 14.12 -52.75 -26.94
N PRO A 40 13.11 -53.46 -26.40
CA PRO A 40 11.74 -52.92 -26.28
C PRO A 40 11.70 -51.59 -25.50
N GLU A 41 12.57 -51.43 -24.50
CA GLU A 41 12.71 -50.19 -23.74
C GLU A 41 13.12 -48.97 -24.59
N VAL A 42 13.92 -49.19 -25.65
CA VAL A 42 14.37 -48.11 -26.54
C VAL A 42 13.26 -47.73 -27.50
N GLN A 43 12.48 -48.71 -27.95
CA GLN A 43 11.34 -48.51 -28.83
C GLN A 43 10.22 -47.74 -28.13
N GLU A 44 9.89 -48.09 -26.88
CA GLU A 44 8.94 -47.32 -26.06
C GLU A 44 9.38 -45.86 -25.87
N ARG A 45 10.68 -45.63 -25.64
CA ARG A 45 11.22 -44.26 -25.49
C ARG A 45 11.18 -43.47 -26.79
N LEU A 46 11.42 -44.13 -27.93
CA LEU A 46 11.32 -43.52 -29.25
C LEU A 46 9.88 -43.14 -29.58
N ASP A 47 8.93 -44.05 -29.32
CA ASP A 47 7.49 -43.80 -29.49
C ASP A 47 7.02 -42.60 -28.65
N LEU A 48 7.50 -42.49 -27.41
CA LEU A 48 7.24 -41.35 -26.55
C LEU A 48 7.84 -40.05 -27.12
N LEU A 49 9.06 -40.10 -27.64
CA LEU A 49 9.72 -38.95 -28.26
C LEU A 49 8.97 -38.46 -29.51
N THR A 50 8.54 -39.38 -30.39
CA THR A 50 7.69 -39.04 -31.55
C THR A 50 6.36 -38.42 -31.12
N ARG A 51 5.68 -38.97 -30.11
CA ARG A 51 4.44 -38.36 -29.59
C ARG A 51 4.69 -36.96 -29.03
N VAL A 52 5.81 -36.74 -28.36
CA VAL A 52 6.20 -35.43 -27.84
C VAL A 52 6.53 -34.45 -28.98
N ALA A 53 7.19 -34.90 -30.05
CA ALA A 53 7.40 -34.09 -31.26
C ALA A 53 6.08 -33.71 -31.92
N ASP A 54 5.15 -34.65 -32.08
CA ASP A 54 3.82 -34.39 -32.64
C ASP A 54 3.06 -33.34 -31.82
N LEU A 55 3.08 -33.48 -30.48
CA LEU A 55 2.45 -32.52 -29.57
C LEU A 55 3.11 -31.13 -29.60
N LEU A 56 4.44 -31.07 -29.77
CA LEU A 56 5.19 -29.82 -29.85
C LEU A 56 5.20 -29.21 -31.27
N GLY A 57 4.65 -29.92 -32.26
CA GLY A 57 4.64 -29.54 -33.67
C GLY A 57 6.05 -29.44 -34.25
N ILE A 58 6.90 -30.44 -33.96
CA ILE A 58 8.29 -30.48 -34.41
C ILE A 58 8.39 -31.39 -35.64
N ASP A 59 8.69 -30.79 -36.80
CA ASP A 59 8.83 -31.54 -38.06
C ASP A 59 10.18 -32.30 -38.17
N ASP A 60 11.22 -31.82 -37.47
CA ASP A 60 12.57 -32.38 -37.49
C ASP A 60 12.95 -33.04 -36.15
N LEU A 61 13.23 -34.35 -36.16
CA LEU A 61 13.66 -35.12 -34.98
C LEU A 61 15.09 -34.79 -34.50
N ALA A 62 15.71 -33.72 -35.01
CA ALA A 62 17.03 -33.28 -34.59
C ALA A 62 17.01 -32.80 -33.12
N PHE A 63 18.05 -33.15 -32.36
CA PHE A 63 18.20 -32.74 -30.96
C PHE A 63 18.09 -31.22 -30.76
N SER A 64 18.62 -30.42 -31.69
CA SER A 64 18.51 -28.96 -31.67
C SER A 64 17.07 -28.46 -31.74
N SER A 65 16.22 -29.14 -32.51
CA SER A 65 14.80 -28.80 -32.64
C SER A 65 14.05 -29.04 -31.33
N TYR A 66 14.24 -30.22 -30.73
CA TYR A 66 13.70 -30.53 -29.40
C TYR A 66 14.18 -29.57 -28.31
N ALA A 67 15.49 -29.29 -28.26
CA ALA A 67 16.05 -28.35 -27.30
C ALA A 67 15.43 -26.96 -27.46
N SER A 68 15.27 -26.48 -28.69
CA SER A 68 14.65 -25.18 -28.97
C SER A 68 13.16 -25.15 -28.58
N ALA A 69 12.42 -26.24 -28.83
CA ALA A 69 11.01 -26.36 -28.48
C ALA A 69 10.80 -26.41 -26.96
N ILE A 70 11.67 -27.11 -26.23
CA ILE A 70 11.68 -27.15 -24.76
C ILE A 70 11.97 -25.75 -24.21
N ILE A 71 13.00 -25.07 -24.73
CA ILE A 71 13.33 -23.69 -24.31
C ILE A 71 12.13 -22.78 -24.57
N ARG A 72 11.50 -22.85 -25.75
CA ARG A 72 10.31 -22.08 -26.09
C ARG A 72 9.13 -22.37 -25.17
N LEU A 73 8.88 -23.64 -24.84
CA LEU A 73 7.81 -24.03 -23.91
C LEU A 73 8.08 -23.49 -22.52
N SER A 74 9.31 -23.63 -22.01
CA SER A 74 9.69 -23.09 -20.70
C SER A 74 9.61 -21.56 -20.66
N ALA A 75 9.95 -20.86 -21.75
CA ALA A 75 9.80 -19.42 -21.86
C ALA A 75 8.32 -19.02 -21.79
N ARG A 76 7.45 -19.70 -22.54
CA ARG A 76 5.99 -19.48 -22.50
C ARG A 76 5.39 -19.77 -21.12
N GLU A 77 5.82 -20.84 -20.46
CA GLU A 77 5.40 -21.17 -19.10
C GLU A 77 5.81 -20.05 -18.12
N GLN A 78 7.03 -19.56 -18.24
CA GLN A 78 7.54 -18.48 -17.40
C GLN A 78 6.81 -17.16 -17.67
N ASP A 79 6.56 -16.82 -18.94
CA ASP A 79 5.77 -15.65 -19.33
C ASP A 79 4.34 -15.73 -18.78
N SER A 80 3.72 -16.92 -18.86
CA SER A 80 2.40 -17.17 -18.29
C SER A 80 2.39 -17.02 -16.77
N ARG A 81 3.42 -17.53 -16.08
CA ARG A 81 3.57 -17.37 -14.62
C ARG A 81 3.76 -15.91 -14.23
N GLN A 82 4.60 -15.17 -14.96
CA GLN A 82 4.80 -13.74 -14.73
C GLN A 82 3.50 -12.96 -14.99
N GLY A 83 2.76 -13.28 -16.04
CA GLY A 83 1.45 -12.71 -16.34
C GLY A 83 0.45 -12.95 -15.22
N LEU A 84 0.36 -14.18 -14.71
CA LEU A 84 -0.51 -14.54 -13.60
C LEU A 84 -0.16 -13.76 -12.32
N ASN A 85 1.13 -13.64 -11.99
CA ASN A 85 1.56 -12.86 -10.82
C ASN A 85 1.20 -11.37 -10.94
N ARG A 86 1.32 -10.79 -12.15
CA ARG A 86 0.89 -9.41 -12.41
C ARG A 86 -0.63 -9.26 -12.25
N LEU A 87 -1.41 -10.23 -12.73
CA LEU A 87 -2.87 -10.20 -12.56
C LEU A 87 -3.29 -10.27 -11.10
N ILE A 88 -2.65 -11.12 -10.29
CA ILE A 88 -2.91 -11.18 -8.85
C ILE A 88 -2.64 -9.82 -8.20
N LEU A 89 -1.52 -9.17 -8.54
CA LEU A 89 -1.20 -7.85 -8.00
C LEU A 89 -2.29 -6.82 -8.35
N VAL A 90 -2.67 -6.75 -9.63
CA VAL A 90 -3.72 -5.83 -10.10
C VAL A 90 -5.06 -6.14 -9.43
N GLU A 91 -5.40 -7.42 -9.24
CA GLU A 91 -6.62 -7.81 -8.53
C GLU A 91 -6.60 -7.33 -7.07
N CYS A 92 -5.48 -7.51 -6.35
CA CYS A 92 -5.34 -7.00 -4.99
C CYS A 92 -5.46 -5.46 -4.93
N GLU A 93 -4.87 -4.74 -5.89
CA GLU A 93 -4.99 -3.29 -5.98
C GLU A 93 -6.45 -2.86 -6.23
N LEU A 94 -7.15 -3.51 -7.15
CA LEU A 94 -8.56 -3.24 -7.42
C LEU A 94 -9.46 -3.55 -6.22
N GLN A 95 -9.20 -4.64 -5.50
CA GLN A 95 -9.92 -4.97 -4.27
C GLN A 95 -9.69 -3.91 -3.18
N ASN A 96 -8.46 -3.41 -3.04
CA ASN A 96 -8.15 -2.32 -2.11
C ASN A 96 -8.87 -1.04 -2.50
N HIS A 97 -8.83 -0.64 -3.77
CA HIS A 97 -9.56 0.52 -4.26
C HIS A 97 -11.07 0.39 -4.03
N LEU A 98 -11.65 -0.77 -4.31
CA LEU A 98 -13.07 -1.04 -4.04
C LEU A 98 -13.39 -0.88 -2.55
N ALA A 99 -12.56 -1.43 -1.66
CA ALA A 99 -12.74 -1.29 -0.22
C ALA A 99 -12.68 0.18 0.23
N THR A 100 -11.75 0.96 -0.32
CA THR A 100 -11.65 2.40 -0.07
C THR A 100 -12.89 3.14 -0.56
N THR A 101 -13.35 2.91 -1.79
CA THR A 101 -14.54 3.58 -2.34
C THR A 101 -15.80 3.23 -1.56
N MET A 102 -15.96 1.97 -1.13
CA MET A 102 -17.08 1.58 -0.28
C MET A 102 -17.03 2.24 1.10
N HIS A 103 -15.83 2.46 1.65
CA HIS A 103 -15.70 3.18 2.92
C HIS A 103 -16.06 4.65 2.77
N GLU A 104 -15.59 5.30 1.71
CA GLU A 104 -15.92 6.69 1.38
C GLU A 104 -17.42 6.88 1.13
N GLU A 105 -18.06 5.98 0.41
CA GLU A 105 -19.52 5.98 0.20
C GLU A 105 -20.27 5.94 1.52
N ARG A 106 -19.93 5.00 2.43
CA ARG A 106 -20.55 4.93 3.76
C ARG A 106 -20.32 6.20 4.58
N LEU A 107 -19.16 6.84 4.45
CA LEU A 107 -18.90 8.12 5.12
C LEU A 107 -19.82 9.21 4.57
N ILE A 108 -19.98 9.30 3.26
CA ILE A 108 -20.89 10.24 2.60
C ILE A 108 -22.32 9.99 3.06
N GLU A 109 -22.80 8.76 3.05
CA GLU A 109 -24.13 8.40 3.55
C GLU A 109 -24.30 8.82 5.01
N SER A 110 -23.31 8.55 5.87
CA SER A 110 -23.35 8.95 7.28
C SER A 110 -23.40 10.47 7.45
N TRP A 111 -22.71 11.22 6.58
CA TRP A 111 -22.73 12.67 6.58
C TRP A 111 -24.06 13.21 6.07
N MET A 112 -24.64 12.59 5.04
CA MET A 112 -25.98 12.94 4.55
C MET A 112 -27.02 12.76 5.66
N VAL A 113 -27.04 11.62 6.35
CA VAL A 113 -27.96 11.37 7.47
C VAL A 113 -27.79 12.40 8.58
N ARG A 114 -26.54 12.75 8.94
CA ARG A 114 -26.28 13.79 9.95
C ARG A 114 -26.74 15.18 9.49
N LEU A 115 -26.51 15.52 8.23
CA LEU A 115 -26.96 16.80 7.67
C LEU A 115 -28.49 16.88 7.64
N ASP A 116 -29.18 15.80 7.28
CA ASP A 116 -30.65 15.75 7.29
C ASP A 116 -31.20 15.87 8.71
N GLN A 117 -30.55 15.25 9.69
CA GLN A 117 -30.90 15.41 11.12
C GLN A 117 -30.68 16.85 11.60
N ASP A 118 -29.53 17.47 11.25
CA ASP A 118 -29.22 18.85 11.60
C ASP A 118 -30.23 19.84 10.95
N LEU A 119 -30.62 19.59 9.70
CA LEU A 119 -31.65 20.37 8.99
C LEU A 119 -33.03 20.20 9.63
N ALA A 120 -33.41 18.98 10.01
CA ALA A 120 -34.67 18.70 10.69
C ALA A 120 -34.71 19.31 12.10
N ALA A 121 -33.57 19.43 12.77
CA ALA A 121 -33.44 20.03 14.10
C ALA A 121 -33.68 21.56 14.13
N LYS A 122 -33.94 22.22 12.98
CA LYS A 122 -34.11 23.68 12.86
C LYS A 122 -33.00 24.42 13.60
N GLU A 123 -31.75 24.00 13.41
CA GLU A 123 -30.63 24.77 13.94
C GLU A 123 -30.70 26.21 13.43
N SER A 124 -30.59 27.16 14.36
CA SER A 124 -30.58 28.59 14.04
C SER A 124 -29.58 28.86 12.92
N MET A 125 -29.98 29.61 11.89
CA MET A 125 -29.16 29.99 10.73
C MET A 125 -27.76 30.50 11.12
N SER A 126 -27.62 31.10 12.31
CA SER A 126 -26.35 31.53 12.88
C SER A 126 -25.37 30.39 13.20
N VAL A 127 -25.84 29.22 13.63
CA VAL A 127 -25.02 28.03 13.92
C VAL A 127 -24.46 27.45 12.62
N ILE A 128 -25.31 27.38 11.58
CA ILE A 128 -24.92 26.95 10.23
C ILE A 128 -23.86 27.90 9.64
N GLN A 129 -24.07 29.21 9.78
CA GLN A 129 -23.13 30.23 9.31
C GLN A 129 -21.77 30.12 9.99
N ASN A 130 -21.75 30.01 11.33
CA ASN A 130 -20.53 29.85 12.11
C ASN A 130 -19.77 28.57 11.75
N ARG A 131 -20.50 27.47 11.50
CA ARG A 131 -19.91 26.18 11.07
C ARG A 131 -19.32 26.27 9.66
N ARG A 132 -20.01 26.94 8.72
CA ARG A 132 -19.51 27.20 7.36
C ARG A 132 -18.20 27.99 7.41
N GLU A 133 -18.13 29.03 8.23
CA GLU A 133 -16.92 29.82 8.41
C GLU A 133 -15.78 29.01 9.03
N ALA A 134 -16.08 28.14 10.00
CA ALA A 134 -15.10 27.24 10.59
C ALA A 134 -14.55 26.23 9.55
N MET A 135 -15.42 25.65 8.71
CA MET A 135 -14.98 24.76 7.63
C MET A 135 -14.15 25.49 6.58
N LEU A 136 -14.53 26.72 6.20
CA LEU A 136 -13.74 27.52 5.25
C LEU A 136 -12.36 27.89 5.80
N LYS A 137 -12.25 28.19 7.10
CA LYS A 137 -10.95 28.40 7.77
C LYS A 137 -10.11 27.13 7.71
N LYS A 138 -10.68 25.97 8.02
CA LYS A 138 -9.98 24.68 7.94
C LYS A 138 -9.55 24.33 6.52
N ALA A 139 -10.41 24.56 5.52
CA ALA A 139 -10.07 24.34 4.12
C ALA A 139 -8.90 25.22 3.67
N LYS A 140 -8.86 26.49 4.10
CA LYS A 140 -7.71 27.38 3.85
C LYS A 140 -6.44 26.88 4.55
N GLU A 141 -6.53 26.45 5.80
CA GLU A 141 -5.41 25.84 6.53
C GLU A 141 -4.87 24.62 5.77
N TYR A 142 -5.73 23.68 5.34
CA TYR A 142 -5.30 22.51 4.57
C TYR A 142 -4.71 22.86 3.21
N ARG A 143 -5.26 23.87 2.54
CA ARG A 143 -4.68 24.37 1.28
C ARG A 143 -3.28 24.93 1.51
N THR A 144 -3.08 25.75 2.55
CA THR A 144 -1.75 26.27 2.88
C THR A 144 -0.77 25.18 3.28
N LEU A 145 -1.25 24.11 3.94
CA LEU A 145 -0.44 22.95 4.26
C LEU A 145 -0.06 22.14 3.02
N LEU A 146 -0.99 21.95 2.08
CA LEU A 146 -0.71 21.29 0.80
C LEU A 146 0.26 22.09 -0.06
N GLU A 147 0.10 23.42 -0.12
CA GLU A 147 1.04 24.32 -0.80
C GLU A 147 2.42 24.31 -0.10
N ALA A 148 2.48 24.15 1.23
CA ALA A 148 3.72 23.99 1.97
C ALA A 148 4.36 22.60 1.81
N ILE A 149 3.57 21.57 1.47
CA ILE A 149 4.04 20.22 1.11
C ILE A 149 4.35 20.17 -0.40
N SER A 150 4.78 21.30 -1.00
CA SER A 150 5.17 21.38 -2.40
C SER A 150 6.05 20.20 -2.82
N THR A 151 5.73 19.64 -3.99
CA THR A 151 6.15 18.38 -4.62
C THR A 151 7.63 18.27 -5.01
N ASP A 152 8.51 19.02 -4.36
CA ASP A 152 9.94 18.82 -4.53
C ASP A 152 10.34 17.70 -3.59
N THR A 153 10.56 16.49 -4.12
CA THR A 153 11.15 15.39 -3.36
C THR A 153 12.52 15.85 -2.86
N PRO A 154 12.69 16.15 -1.55
CA PRO A 154 14.00 16.52 -1.09
C PRO A 154 14.87 15.27 -1.15
N ALA A 155 16.13 15.42 -1.56
CA ALA A 155 17.13 14.37 -1.34
C ALA A 155 17.34 14.28 0.19
N ILE A 156 16.59 13.39 0.84
CA ILE A 156 16.62 13.20 2.28
C ILE A 156 17.95 12.53 2.65
N THR A 157 18.91 13.31 3.14
CA THR A 157 20.16 12.79 3.72
C THR A 157 19.90 12.31 5.15
N PHE A 158 20.58 11.26 5.62
CA PHE A 158 20.43 10.70 6.98
C PHE A 158 20.50 11.75 8.10
N GLU A 159 21.35 12.77 7.94
CA GLU A 159 21.47 13.90 8.88
C GLU A 159 20.18 14.72 8.99
N THR A 160 19.45 14.90 7.88
CA THR A 160 18.17 15.63 7.86
C THR A 160 17.07 14.85 8.59
N LEU A 161 17.09 13.51 8.52
CA LEU A 161 16.16 12.66 9.26
C LEU A 161 16.43 12.71 10.76
N MET A 162 17.70 12.67 11.18
CA MET A 162 18.07 12.81 12.59
C MET A 162 17.69 14.19 13.14
N ALA A 163 17.90 15.25 12.37
CA ALA A 163 17.47 16.61 12.73
C ALA A 163 15.93 16.72 12.82
N GLN A 164 15.19 16.06 11.91
CA GLN A 164 13.73 16.01 11.99
C GLN A 164 13.22 15.19 13.17
N GLN A 165 13.88 14.07 13.50
CA GLN A 165 13.52 13.24 14.65
C GLN A 165 13.66 14.02 15.96
N THR A 166 14.81 14.66 16.17
CA THR A 166 15.05 15.50 17.36
C THR A 166 14.07 16.68 17.46
N ALA A 167 13.75 17.32 16.33
CA ALA A 167 12.73 18.37 16.27
C ALA A 167 11.32 17.85 16.59
N ASN A 168 10.99 16.65 16.12
CA ASN A 168 9.70 16.00 16.41
C ASN A 168 9.59 15.59 17.88
N GLU A 169 10.65 15.06 18.49
CA GLU A 169 10.72 14.77 19.92
C GLU A 169 10.48 16.03 20.77
N HIS A 170 11.11 17.16 20.39
CA HIS A 170 10.88 18.45 21.04
C HIS A 170 9.42 18.92 20.91
N LYS A 171 8.84 18.82 19.72
CA LYS A 171 7.43 19.17 19.50
C LYS A 171 6.50 18.27 20.31
N MET A 172 6.76 16.97 20.38
CA MET A 172 6.00 16.04 21.20
C MET A 172 6.08 16.38 22.69
N HIS A 173 7.26 16.75 23.19
CA HIS A 173 7.41 17.19 24.57
C HIS A 173 6.58 18.45 24.86
N SER A 174 6.67 19.46 23.99
CA SER A 174 5.89 20.69 24.12
C SER A 174 4.37 20.45 24.05
N ILE A 175 3.93 19.53 23.20
CA ILE A 175 2.51 19.13 23.11
C ILE A 175 2.07 18.45 24.42
N LYS A 176 2.88 17.55 24.98
CA LYS A 176 2.59 16.89 26.27
C LYS A 176 2.50 17.90 27.41
N GLU A 177 3.41 18.86 27.47
CA GLU A 177 3.38 19.95 28.46
C GLU A 177 2.10 20.79 28.34
N LYS A 178 1.76 21.22 27.12
CA LYS A 178 0.53 21.99 26.87
C LYS A 178 -0.72 21.19 27.21
N HIS A 179 -0.76 19.90 26.88
CA HIS A 179 -1.87 19.03 27.29
C HIS A 179 -1.95 18.85 28.80
N ALA A 180 -0.83 18.73 29.49
CA ALA A 180 -0.79 18.66 30.95
C ALA A 180 -1.28 19.96 31.58
N GLN A 181 -0.87 21.12 31.04
CA GLN A 181 -1.38 22.43 31.44
C GLN A 181 -2.89 22.52 31.23
N VAL A 182 -3.39 22.22 30.02
CA VAL A 182 -4.83 22.25 29.72
C VAL A 182 -5.59 21.29 30.63
N LYS A 183 -5.08 20.07 30.88
CA LYS A 183 -5.71 19.10 31.80
C LYS A 183 -5.75 19.62 33.24
N ALA A 184 -4.70 20.30 33.70
CA ALA A 184 -4.68 20.96 35.01
C ALA A 184 -5.72 22.10 35.10
N PHE A 185 -5.99 22.79 33.98
CA PHE A 185 -6.96 23.89 33.91
C PHE A 185 -8.40 23.47 33.58
N LYS A 186 -8.64 22.24 33.12
CA LYS A 186 -9.99 21.71 32.78
C LYS A 186 -10.97 21.61 33.96
N GLY A 187 -10.51 21.82 35.20
CA GLY A 187 -11.34 21.85 36.40
C GLY A 187 -11.42 23.21 37.10
N LEU A 188 -10.76 24.26 36.58
CA LEU A 188 -10.81 25.59 37.20
C LEU A 188 -12.03 26.37 36.65
N PRO A 189 -12.78 27.09 37.52
CA PRO A 189 -13.81 28.01 37.07
C PRO A 189 -13.23 29.04 36.08
N PRO A 190 -13.96 29.42 35.02
CA PRO A 190 -13.48 30.33 33.99
C PRO A 190 -13.05 31.72 34.52
N ASN A 191 -13.47 32.08 35.74
CA ASN A 191 -13.06 33.29 36.44
C ASN A 191 -11.76 33.08 37.22
N LEU A 192 -10.62 33.41 36.60
CA LEU A 192 -9.28 33.30 37.22
C LEU A 192 -9.16 34.02 38.57
N ALA A 193 -9.89 35.13 38.77
CA ALA A 193 -9.91 35.86 40.04
C ALA A 193 -10.54 35.04 41.18
N LEU A 194 -11.64 34.32 40.90
CA LEU A 194 -12.35 33.48 41.86
C LEU A 194 -11.54 32.23 42.20
N ALA A 195 -10.90 31.60 41.21
CA ALA A 195 -10.00 30.47 41.44
C ALA A 195 -8.78 30.86 42.29
N ARG A 196 -8.21 32.06 42.09
CA ARG A 196 -7.13 32.59 42.92
C ARG A 196 -7.59 32.83 44.37
N GLN A 197 -8.81 33.31 44.58
CA GLN A 197 -9.36 33.50 45.92
C GLN A 197 -9.59 32.16 46.63
N GLN A 198 -10.17 31.18 45.95
CA GLN A 198 -10.37 29.82 46.48
C GLN A 198 -9.05 29.11 46.82
N LEU A 199 -8.02 29.30 46.00
CA LEU A 199 -6.69 28.74 46.28
C LEU A 199 -6.03 29.42 47.50
N LYS A 200 -6.23 30.73 47.68
CA LYS A 200 -5.77 31.44 48.89
C LYS A 200 -6.49 30.94 50.14
N SER A 201 -7.81 30.76 50.09
CA SER A 201 -8.58 30.24 51.24
C SER A 201 -8.23 28.79 51.56
N ALA A 202 -8.03 27.94 50.56
CA ALA A 202 -7.62 26.55 50.76
C ALA A 202 -6.22 26.45 51.40
N ARG A 203 -5.27 27.31 50.99
CA ARG A 203 -3.94 27.38 51.62
C ARG A 203 -4.00 27.87 53.07
N ALA A 204 -4.85 28.85 53.36
CA ALA A 204 -5.06 29.31 54.73
C ALA A 204 -5.61 28.20 55.63
N ALA A 205 -6.67 27.50 55.18
CA ALA A 205 -7.23 26.36 55.91
C ALA A 205 -6.21 25.21 56.09
N GLN A 206 -5.38 24.94 55.08
CA GLN A 206 -4.31 23.95 55.20
C GLN A 206 -3.28 24.35 56.27
N MET A 207 -2.92 25.64 56.34
CA MET A 207 -1.98 26.15 57.33
C MET A 207 -2.54 26.04 58.76
N GLU A 208 -3.83 26.34 58.95
CA GLU A 208 -4.51 26.16 60.23
C GLU A 208 -4.50 24.70 60.67
N LEU A 209 -4.78 23.76 59.75
CA LEU A 209 -4.70 22.32 60.05
C LEU A 209 -3.28 21.87 60.41
N ILE A 210 -2.26 22.42 59.74
CA ILE A 210 -0.85 22.15 60.07
C ILE A 210 -0.54 22.65 61.48
N GLN A 211 -0.94 23.87 61.83
CA GLN A 211 -0.73 24.44 63.16
C GLN A 211 -1.47 23.65 64.26
N LEU A 212 -2.70 23.21 64.00
CA LEU A 212 -3.45 22.34 64.91
C LEU A 212 -2.77 20.98 65.08
N ARG A 213 -2.29 20.39 63.99
CA ARG A 213 -1.51 19.14 64.03
C ARG A 213 -0.24 19.32 64.86
N GLU A 214 0.53 20.37 64.63
CA GLU A 214 1.75 20.67 65.39
C GLU A 214 1.46 20.89 66.88
N ARG A 215 0.37 21.59 67.20
CA ARG A 215 -0.08 21.81 68.58
C ARG A 215 -0.47 20.50 69.27
N LEU A 216 -1.23 19.64 68.60
CA LEU A 216 -1.62 18.33 69.11
C LEU A 216 -0.40 17.43 69.31
N LEU A 217 0.52 17.40 68.34
CA LEU A 217 1.78 16.66 68.48
C LEU A 217 2.62 17.17 69.66
N GLY A 218 2.66 18.49 69.87
CA GLY A 218 3.31 19.10 71.03
C GLY A 218 2.66 18.71 72.36
N GLN A 219 1.33 18.68 72.44
CA GLN A 219 0.60 18.25 73.63
C GLN A 219 0.80 16.75 73.92
N MET A 220 0.77 15.91 72.89
CA MET A 220 1.04 14.47 73.05
C MET A 220 2.48 14.22 73.54
N ALA A 221 3.46 14.93 73.00
CA ALA A 221 4.85 14.84 73.45
C ALA A 221 5.02 15.28 74.91
N ALA A 222 4.29 16.30 75.36
CA ALA A 222 4.32 16.77 76.75
C ALA A 222 3.65 15.82 77.74
N SER A 223 2.68 15.00 77.32
CA SER A 223 1.97 14.02 78.18
C SER A 223 2.70 12.69 78.37
N VAL A 224 3.82 12.47 77.68
CA VAL A 224 4.62 11.23 77.72
C VAL A 224 5.85 11.36 78.65
N ILE A 225 5.98 12.50 79.34
CA ILE A 225 6.96 12.78 80.40
C ILE A 225 6.21 12.83 81.73
#